data_AF-A0A2R4QLR5-F1
#
_entry.id   AF-A0A2R4QLR5-F1
#
_cell.length_a   1.000
_cell.length_b   1.000
_cell.length_c   1.000
_cell.angle_alpha   90.00
_cell.angle_beta   90.00
_cell.angle_gamma   90.00
#
_symmetry.space_group_name_H-M   'P 1'
#
loop_
_entity.id
_entity.type
_entity.pdbx_description
1 polymer ?
#
loop_
_entity_poly.entity_id
_entity_poly.type
_entity_poly.pdbx_seq_one_letter_code
_entity_poly.pdbx_strand_id
1 'polypeptide(L)' 'TRVALEACVQARNEGRDLMREGGDIIREACRWSPELAAACELWKEIKFEFEAVDTI' A
#
# COMPACT_ATOMS: atom_id res chain seq x y z
N THR A 1 7.72 -2.36 3.50
CA THR A 1 8.79 -2.86 2.61
C THR A 1 9.30 -1.70 1.77
N ARG A 2 10.61 -1.64 1.49
CA ARG A 2 11.23 -0.55 0.69
C ARG A 2 10.55 -0.37 -0.67
N VAL A 3 10.26 -1.49 -1.32
CA VAL A 3 9.64 -1.56 -2.65
C VAL A 3 8.25 -0.92 -2.71
N ALA A 4 7.38 -1.20 -1.74
CA ALA A 4 6.05 -0.60 -1.67
C ALA A 4 6.12 0.93 -1.57
N LEU A 5 7.04 1.45 -0.76
CA LEU A 5 7.24 2.88 -0.58
C LEU A 5 7.78 3.54 -1.85
N GLU A 6 8.79 2.94 -2.49
CA GLU A 6 9.36 3.45 -3.74
C GLU A 6 8.31 3.50 -4.86
N ALA A 7 7.46 2.47 -4.99
CA ALA A 7 6.37 2.44 -5.95
C ALA A 7 5.31 3.54 -5.69
N CYS A 8 4.90 3.74 -4.43
CA CYS A 8 3.98 4.81 -4.07
C CYS A 8 4.59 6.21 -4.31
N VAL A 9 5.88 6.39 -4.03
CA VAL A 9 6.58 7.67 -4.27
C VAL A 9 6.65 7.98 -5.76
N GLN A 10 6.99 6.99 -6.59
CA GLN A 10 6.99 7.15 -8.04
C GLN A 10 5.59 7.52 -8.56
N ALA A 11 4.56 6.76 -8.19
CA ALA A 11 3.18 7.02 -8.61
C ALA A 11 2.69 8.42 -8.20
N ARG A 12 3.01 8.85 -6.97
CA ARG A 12 2.71 10.23 -6.52
C ARG A 12 3.41 11.28 -7.37
N ASN A 13 4.69 11.06 -7.69
CA ASN A 13 5.46 12.00 -8.49
C ASN A 13 4.96 12.06 -9.95
N GLU A 14 4.35 10.98 -10.46
CA GLU A 14 3.67 10.92 -11.75
C GLU A 14 2.26 11.54 -11.72
N GLY A 15 1.81 12.04 -10.57
CA GLY A 15 0.52 12.72 -10.40
C GLY A 15 -0.68 11.78 -10.18
N ARG A 16 -0.43 10.51 -9.83
CA ARG A 16 -1.50 9.54 -9.53
C ARG A 16 -2.13 9.80 -8.16
N ASP A 17 -3.42 9.50 -8.03
CA ASP A 17 -4.16 9.65 -6.78
C ASP A 17 -3.97 8.42 -5.89
N LEU A 18 -3.04 8.49 -4.94
CA LEU A 18 -2.76 7.37 -4.04
C LEU A 18 -3.96 6.93 -3.18
N MET A 19 -4.91 7.81 -2.90
CA MET A 19 -6.09 7.47 -2.10
C MET A 19 -7.01 6.51 -2.87
N ARG A 20 -7.09 6.69 -4.19
CA ARG A 20 -7.93 5.87 -5.09
C ARG A 20 -7.17 4.70 -5.69
N GLU A 21 -5.90 4.91 -6.02
CA GLU A 21 -5.09 3.99 -6.84
C GLU A 21 -4.04 3.22 -6.02
N GLY A 22 -3.88 3.50 -4.73
CA GLY A 22 -2.83 2.93 -3.88
C GLY A 22 -2.82 1.39 -3.86
N GLY A 23 -4.00 0.77 -3.83
CA GLY A 23 -4.12 -0.69 -3.90
C GLY A 23 -3.60 -1.28 -5.20
N ASP A 24 -3.87 -0.62 -6.34
CA ASP A 24 -3.43 -1.07 -7.66
C ASP A 24 -1.92 -0.86 -7.84
N ILE A 25 -1.38 0.24 -7.34
CA ILE A 25 0.07 0.53 -7.34
C ILE A 25 0.83 -0.57 -6.59
N ILE A 26 0.36 -0.93 -5.39
CA ILE A 26 0.97 -2.00 -4.59
C ILE A 26 0.83 -3.36 -5.31
N ARG A 27 -0.33 -3.63 -5.92
CA ARG A 27 -0.56 -4.88 -6.66
C ARG A 27 0.34 -5.02 -7.90
N GLU A 28 0.57 -3.92 -8.61
CA GLU A 28 1.51 -3.86 -9.72
C GLU A 28 2.94 -4.11 -9.22
N ALA A 29 3.31 -3.51 -8.08
CA ALA A 29 4.61 -3.69 -7.45
C ALA A 29 4.89 -5.15 -7.02
N CYS A 30 3.86 -5.88 -6.58
CA CYS A 30 3.96 -7.30 -6.24
C CYS A 30 4.40 -8.19 -7.42
N ARG A 31 4.19 -7.76 -8.68
CA ARG A 31 4.53 -8.59 -9.86
C ARG A 31 6.03 -8.77 -10.05
N TRP A 32 6.84 -7.86 -9.52
CA TRP A 32 8.29 -7.83 -9.72
C TRP A 32 9.10 -7.87 -8.42
N SER A 33 8.45 -7.86 -7.25
CA SER A 33 9.08 -8.15 -5.95
C SER A 33 8.37 -9.32 -5.25
N PRO A 34 8.98 -10.51 -5.20
CA PRO A 34 8.41 -11.67 -4.51
C PRO A 34 8.29 -11.44 -2.99
N GLU A 35 9.19 -10.65 -2.39
CA GLU A 35 9.12 -10.30 -0.97
C GLU A 35 7.92 -9.41 -0.67
N LEU A 36 7.61 -8.45 -1.56
CA LEU A 36 6.41 -7.64 -1.45
C LEU A 36 5.15 -8.48 -1.66
N ALA A 37 5.14 -9.39 -2.65
CA ALA A 37 4.01 -10.28 -2.89
C ALA A 37 3.70 -11.15 -1.66
N ALA A 38 4.72 -11.75 -1.04
CA ALA A 38 4.55 -12.54 0.17
C ALA A 38 4.03 -11.69 1.35
N ALA A 39 4.53 -10.47 1.52
CA ALA A 39 4.02 -9.54 2.54
C ALA A 39 2.56 -9.15 2.27
N CYS A 40 2.19 -8.85 1.03
CA CYS A 40 0.82 -8.52 0.67
C CYS A 40 -0.14 -9.68 0.95
N GLU A 41 0.22 -10.91 0.61
CA GLU A 41 -0.63 -12.08 0.88
C GLU A 41 -0.79 -12.36 2.38
N LEU A 42 0.26 -12.17 3.17
CA LEU A 42 0.23 -12.40 4.61
C LEU A 42 -0.65 -11.39 5.36
N TRP A 43 -0.63 -10.12 4.94
CA TRP A 43 -1.25 -9.02 5.69
C TRP A 43 -2.55 -8.48 5.05
N LYS A 44 -3.03 -9.04 3.92
CA LYS A 44 -4.18 -8.49 3.15
C LYS A 44 -5.49 -8.36 3.93
N GLU A 45 -5.73 -9.18 4.95
CA GLU A 45 -6.98 -9.19 5.71
C GLU A 45 -6.88 -8.39 7.01
N ILE A 46 -5.68 -7.93 7.38
CA ILE A 46 -5.45 -7.27 8.67
C ILE A 46 -5.84 -5.81 8.57
N LYS A 47 -6.90 -5.43 9.28
CA LYS A 47 -7.39 -4.06 9.41
C LYS A 47 -7.63 -3.76 10.88
N PHE A 48 -7.37 -2.52 11.27
CA PHE A 48 -7.62 -2.02 12.61
C PHE A 48 -8.75 -1.00 12.53
N GLU A 49 -9.99 -1.45 12.76
CA GLU A 49 -11.19 -0.63 12.74
C GLU A 49 -11.70 -0.49 14.18
N PHE A 50 -11.24 0.57 14.87
CA PHE A 50 -11.60 0.87 16.26
C PHE A 50 -12.00 2.33 16.37
N GLU A 51 -12.87 2.65 17.33
CA GLU A 51 -13.24 4.04 17.63
C GLU A 51 -12.03 4.79 18.22
N ALA A 52 -11.81 6.02 17.72
CA ALA A 52 -10.78 6.89 18.27
C ALA A 52 -11.21 7.39 19.65
N VAL A 53 -10.35 7.21 20.65
CA VAL A 53 -10.63 7.62 22.05
C VAL A 53 -10.50 9.12 22.23
N ASP A 54 -9.52 9.73 21.56
CA ASP A 54 -9.31 11.17 21.55
C ASP A 54 -9.93 11.74 20.27
N THR A 55 -11.04 12.46 20.43
CA THR A 55 -11.77 13.14 19.34
C THR A 55 -11.84 14.63 19.64
N ILE A 56 -11.91 15.46 18.59
CA ILE A 56 -11.89 16.94 18.67
C ILE A 56 -13.12 17.47 19.40
#